data_AF-A0A0F4TKT1-F1
#
_entry.id   AF-A0A0F4TKT1-F1
#
_cell.length_a   1.000
_cell.length_b   1.000
_cell.length_c   1.000
_cell.angle_alpha   90.00
_cell.angle_beta   90.00
_cell.angle_gamma   90.00
#
_symmetry.space_group_name_H-M   'P 1'
#
loop_
_entity.id
_entity.type
_entity.pdbx_description
1 polymer ?
#
loop_
_entity_poly.entity_id
_entity_poly.type
_entity_poly.pdbx_seq_one_letter_code
_entity_poly.pdbx_strand_id
1 'polypeptide(L)'
;MRRRGTKFWLWTNTQLPLHTHEEVLSNGLHIEVQARVSHEGVTQVFIGVYDTDGWAICEEFHDRYAGEHYCAALKWGALRAKEIVADTQEFVAPHRVQLTLSPVITDEPELALRRMEMTERESLKLRSDDAWSEYLAAKAAMLTLMRSTKVDPTVWADHKERLWQAIDRRACVQRAYLR
;
A
#
# COMPACT_ATOMS: atom_id res chain seq x y z
N MET A 1 9.14 21.33 9.86
CA MET A 1 9.06 22.66 9.20
C MET A 1 8.89 22.42 7.72
N ARG A 2 7.92 23.06 7.05
CA ARG A 2 7.62 22.81 5.62
C ARG A 2 8.71 23.42 4.73
N ARG A 3 9.16 22.66 3.73
CA ARG A 3 10.13 23.06 2.70
C ARG A 3 9.35 23.47 1.45
N ARG A 4 9.08 24.78 1.35
CA ARG A 4 8.29 25.38 0.28
C ARG A 4 9.00 25.32 -1.06
N GLY A 5 8.28 24.92 -2.09
CA GLY A 5 8.73 24.90 -3.47
C GLY A 5 8.54 26.25 -4.18
N THR A 6 8.98 26.29 -5.44
CA THR A 6 8.93 27.49 -6.28
C THR A 6 7.52 28.00 -6.54
N LYS A 7 6.52 27.10 -6.60
CA LYS A 7 5.13 27.49 -6.87
C LYS A 7 4.53 28.28 -5.71
N PHE A 8 4.84 27.91 -4.47
CA PHE A 8 4.47 28.71 -3.31
C PHE A 8 5.04 30.13 -3.38
N TRP A 9 6.32 30.26 -3.70
CA TRP A 9 7.00 31.56 -3.76
C TRP A 9 6.54 32.44 -4.93
N LEU A 10 6.17 31.84 -6.07
CA LEU A 10 5.56 32.58 -7.18
C LEU A 10 4.15 33.06 -6.82
N TRP A 11 3.41 32.27 -6.06
CA TRP A 11 2.05 32.62 -5.71
C TRP A 11 1.99 33.63 -4.57
N THR A 12 2.82 33.51 -3.53
CA THR A 12 2.69 34.33 -2.30
C THR A 12 2.71 35.85 -2.56
N ASN A 13 1.84 36.58 -1.86
CA ASN A 13 1.77 38.04 -1.91
C ASN A 13 1.32 38.55 -0.53
N THR A 14 2.22 39.21 0.18
CA THR A 14 2.00 39.67 1.55
C THR A 14 1.09 40.89 1.66
N GLN A 15 0.74 41.53 0.54
CA GLN A 15 -0.14 42.70 0.51
C GLN A 15 -1.62 42.32 0.49
N LEU A 16 -1.94 41.06 0.22
CA LEU A 16 -3.30 40.56 0.13
C LEU A 16 -3.69 39.78 1.39
N PRO A 17 -4.87 40.04 1.99
CA PRO A 17 -5.39 39.20 3.06
C PRO A 17 -5.53 37.75 2.62
N LEU A 18 -5.13 36.85 3.50
CA LEU A 18 -5.05 35.42 3.24
C LEU A 18 -5.87 34.66 4.27
N HIS A 19 -6.60 33.65 3.81
CA HIS A 19 -7.22 32.64 4.66
C HIS A 19 -6.56 31.29 4.44
N THR A 20 -6.29 30.58 5.52
CA THR A 20 -5.57 29.30 5.48
C THR A 20 -6.42 28.20 6.10
N HIS A 21 -6.38 27.03 5.48
CA HIS A 21 -6.88 25.77 5.99
C HIS A 21 -5.72 24.76 6.02
N GLU A 22 -5.46 24.19 7.18
CA GLU A 22 -4.46 23.13 7.35
C GLU A 22 -5.14 21.88 7.89
N GLU A 23 -4.75 20.72 7.35
CA GLU A 23 -5.25 19.41 7.76
C GLU A 23 -4.07 18.43 7.81
N VAL A 24 -4.04 17.57 8.82
CA VAL A 24 -3.09 16.45 8.89
C VAL A 24 -3.88 15.17 8.69
N LEU A 25 -3.53 14.41 7.65
CA LEU A 25 -4.20 13.17 7.32
C LEU A 25 -3.73 12.02 8.23
N SER A 26 -4.50 10.92 8.24
CA SER A 26 -4.19 9.73 9.06
C SER A 26 -2.87 9.04 8.69
N ASN A 27 -2.39 9.23 7.47
CA ASN A 27 -1.09 8.75 6.99
C ASN A 27 0.08 9.70 7.35
N GLY A 28 -0.19 10.79 8.07
CA GLY A 28 0.82 11.77 8.47
C GLY A 28 1.11 12.85 7.43
N LEU A 29 0.50 12.79 6.23
CA LEU A 29 0.65 13.85 5.23
C LEU A 29 -0.01 15.14 5.70
N HIS A 30 0.63 16.26 5.38
CA HIS A 30 0.15 17.59 5.71
C HIS A 30 -0.44 18.26 4.47
N ILE A 31 -1.69 18.70 4.57
CA ILE A 31 -2.37 19.50 3.56
C ILE A 31 -2.39 20.95 4.05
N GLU A 32 -2.09 21.87 3.15
CA GLU A 32 -2.25 23.30 3.35
C GLU A 32 -2.91 23.93 2.14
N VAL A 33 -4.03 24.58 2.38
CA VAL A 33 -4.79 25.29 1.37
C VAL A 33 -4.90 26.74 1.80
N GLN A 34 -4.50 27.65 0.92
CA GLN A 34 -4.59 29.08 1.17
C GLN A 34 -5.46 29.73 0.12
N ALA A 35 -6.37 30.61 0.51
CA ALA A 35 -7.23 31.37 -0.39
C ALA A 35 -7.09 32.86 -0.14
N ARG A 36 -7.09 33.64 -1.21
CA ARG A 36 -7.06 35.11 -1.18
C ARG A 36 -7.89 35.68 -2.31
N VAL A 37 -8.16 36.98 -2.24
CA VAL A 37 -8.79 37.72 -3.34
C VAL A 37 -7.74 38.66 -3.92
N SER A 38 -7.57 38.62 -5.24
CA SER A 38 -6.69 39.55 -5.96
C SER A 38 -7.28 40.96 -5.98
N HIS A 39 -6.47 41.95 -6.38
CA HIS A 39 -6.96 43.32 -6.56
C HIS A 39 -8.07 43.44 -7.61
N GLU A 40 -8.15 42.51 -8.56
CA GLU A 40 -9.20 42.44 -9.59
C GLU A 40 -10.47 41.72 -9.08
N GLY A 41 -10.51 41.30 -7.82
CA GLY A 41 -11.66 40.61 -7.22
C GLY A 41 -11.76 39.12 -7.56
N VAL A 42 -10.74 38.55 -8.23
CA VAL A 42 -10.66 37.11 -8.52
C VAL A 42 -10.13 36.38 -7.30
N THR A 43 -10.88 35.36 -6.85
CA THR A 43 -10.44 34.48 -5.77
C THR A 43 -9.39 33.52 -6.28
N GLN A 44 -8.24 33.49 -5.63
CA GLN A 44 -7.10 32.63 -5.95
C GLN A 44 -6.89 31.64 -4.82
N VAL A 45 -6.50 30.42 -5.16
CA VAL A 45 -6.23 29.37 -4.18
C VAL A 45 -4.87 28.73 -4.44
N PHE A 46 -4.10 28.52 -3.38
CA PHE A 46 -2.89 27.73 -3.37
C PHE A 46 -3.15 26.43 -2.60
N ILE A 47 -2.55 25.35 -3.08
CA ILE A 47 -2.69 24.00 -2.53
C ILE A 47 -1.28 23.44 -2.39
N GLY A 48 -0.91 23.02 -1.19
CA GLY A 48 0.33 22.32 -0.91
C GLY A 48 0.07 21.01 -0.17
N VAL A 49 0.67 19.94 -0.66
CA VAL A 49 0.71 18.63 -0.02
C VAL A 49 2.16 18.34 0.35
N TYR A 50 2.39 18.05 1.63
CA TYR A 50 3.72 17.86 2.19
C TYR A 50 3.81 16.51 2.93
N ASP A 51 4.99 15.89 2.86
CA ASP A 51 5.29 14.69 3.64
C ASP A 51 5.52 15.00 5.14
N THR A 52 5.73 13.96 5.93
CA THR A 52 6.02 14.05 7.37
C THR A 52 7.33 14.76 7.68
N ASP A 53 8.30 14.74 6.77
CA ASP A 53 9.59 15.43 6.89
C ASP A 53 9.49 16.92 6.46
N GLY A 54 8.33 17.32 5.92
CA GLY A 54 8.00 18.64 5.45
C GLY A 54 8.37 18.91 3.99
N TRP A 55 8.80 17.92 3.21
CA TRP A 55 9.05 18.10 1.77
C TRP A 55 7.75 18.24 0.99
N ALA A 56 7.75 19.11 -0.02
CA ALA A 56 6.62 19.26 -0.93
C ALA A 56 6.50 18.02 -1.82
N ILE A 57 5.40 17.30 -1.67
CA ILE A 57 4.98 16.24 -2.60
C ILE A 57 4.38 16.89 -3.85
N CYS A 58 3.50 17.87 -3.64
CA CYS A 58 2.89 18.64 -4.71
C CYS A 58 2.54 20.05 -4.23
N GLU A 59 2.72 21.02 -5.11
CA GLU A 59 2.21 22.37 -4.96
C GLU A 59 1.45 22.76 -6.22
N GLU A 60 0.31 23.42 -6.08
CA GLU A 60 -0.51 23.95 -7.16
C GLU A 60 -1.10 25.31 -6.75
N PHE A 61 -1.39 26.16 -7.73
CA PHE A 61 -2.22 27.33 -7.51
C PHE A 61 -3.18 27.52 -8.68
N HIS A 62 -4.36 28.07 -8.39
CA HIS A 62 -5.45 28.20 -9.34
C HIS A 62 -6.15 29.54 -9.14
N ASP A 63 -6.46 30.20 -10.26
CA ASP A 63 -7.45 31.28 -10.29
C ASP A 63 -8.84 30.64 -10.38
N ARG A 64 -9.73 31.02 -9.47
CA ARG A 64 -11.08 30.46 -9.39
C ARG A 64 -12.05 31.35 -10.16
N TYR A 65 -12.94 32.03 -9.45
CA TYR A 65 -13.96 32.89 -10.05
C TYR A 65 -13.99 34.24 -9.33
N ALA A 66 -14.34 35.29 -10.08
CA ALA A 66 -14.63 36.59 -9.51
C ALA A 66 -15.86 36.50 -8.58
N GLY A 67 -15.72 37.00 -7.36
CA GLY A 67 -16.80 36.98 -6.37
C GLY A 67 -17.05 35.64 -5.66
N GLU A 68 -16.27 34.58 -5.93
CA GLU A 68 -16.37 33.35 -5.14
C GLU A 68 -15.90 33.60 -3.70
N HIS A 69 -16.70 33.21 -2.71
CA HIS A 69 -16.33 33.34 -1.30
C HIS A 69 -15.13 32.44 -0.96
N TYR A 70 -14.20 32.96 -0.16
CA TYR A 70 -13.00 32.23 0.28
C TYR A 70 -13.32 30.87 0.92
N CYS A 71 -14.42 30.74 1.66
CA CYS A 71 -14.85 29.46 2.25
C CYS A 71 -15.12 28.38 1.20
N ALA A 72 -15.69 28.76 0.04
CA ALA A 72 -15.94 27.82 -1.06
C ALA A 72 -14.63 27.43 -1.75
N ALA A 73 -13.74 28.40 -1.99
CA ALA A 73 -12.42 28.16 -2.57
C ALA A 73 -11.55 27.27 -1.67
N LEU A 74 -11.56 27.47 -0.35
CA LEU A 74 -10.84 26.63 0.61
C LEU A 74 -11.39 25.19 0.63
N LYS A 75 -12.72 25.02 0.64
CA LYS A 75 -13.34 23.69 0.56
C LYS A 75 -12.96 22.96 -0.72
N TRP A 76 -12.99 23.67 -1.86
CA TRP A 76 -12.55 23.11 -3.12
C TRP A 76 -11.07 22.72 -3.08
N GLY A 77 -10.20 23.60 -2.58
CA GLY A 77 -8.77 23.32 -2.48
C GLY A 77 -8.46 22.13 -1.57
N ALA A 78 -9.24 21.94 -0.48
CA ALA A 78 -9.11 20.79 0.40
C ALA A 78 -9.52 19.48 -0.29
N LEU A 79 -10.58 19.50 -1.08
CA LEU A 79 -10.98 18.34 -1.90
C LEU A 79 -9.91 18.02 -2.95
N ARG A 80 -9.39 19.04 -3.65
CA ARG A 80 -8.33 18.88 -4.64
C ARG A 80 -7.03 18.33 -4.02
N ALA A 81 -6.67 18.78 -2.82
CA ALA A 81 -5.53 18.22 -2.09
C ALA A 81 -5.72 16.72 -1.78
N LYS A 82 -6.94 16.31 -1.42
CA LYS A 82 -7.27 14.90 -1.16
C LYS A 82 -7.21 14.04 -2.42
N GLU A 83 -7.63 14.58 -3.57
CA GLU A 83 -7.44 13.93 -4.87
C GLU A 83 -5.96 13.72 -5.17
N ILE A 84 -5.12 14.75 -4.99
CA ILE A 84 -3.67 14.65 -5.20
C ILE A 84 -3.06 13.56 -4.31
N VAL A 85 -3.48 13.47 -3.05
CA VAL A 85 -3.03 12.41 -2.15
C VAL A 85 -3.46 11.04 -2.65
N ALA A 86 -4.71 10.88 -3.07
CA ALA A 86 -5.21 9.61 -3.61
C ALA A 86 -4.45 9.19 -4.89
N ASP A 87 -4.13 10.14 -5.77
CA ASP A 87 -3.38 9.90 -7.01
C ASP A 87 -1.91 9.56 -6.75
N THR A 88 -1.32 10.15 -5.70
CA THR A 88 0.09 9.92 -5.34
C THR A 88 0.28 8.67 -4.50
N GLN A 89 -0.77 8.22 -3.81
CA GLN A 89 -0.69 7.02 -2.98
C GLN A 89 -0.56 5.80 -3.88
N GLU A 90 0.53 5.04 -3.73
CA GLU A 90 0.64 3.72 -4.36
C GLU A 90 -0.60 2.91 -4.00
N PHE A 91 -1.18 2.23 -4.99
CA PHE A 91 -2.33 1.35 -4.75
C PHE A 91 -1.92 0.27 -3.75
N VAL A 92 -2.29 0.47 -2.48
CA VAL A 92 -2.17 -0.55 -1.44
C VAL A 92 -3.49 -1.31 -1.45
N ALA A 93 -3.49 -2.49 -2.07
CA ALA A 93 -4.64 -3.37 -2.02
C ALA A 93 -5.07 -3.55 -0.54
N PRO A 94 -6.35 -3.33 -0.18
CA PRO A 94 -6.82 -3.34 1.21
C PRO A 94 -6.54 -4.66 1.95
N HIS A 95 -6.44 -5.73 1.17
CA HIS A 95 -5.81 -7.00 1.50
C HIS A 95 -4.39 -7.00 0.96
N ARG A 96 -3.39 -7.09 1.86
CA ARG A 96 -2.02 -7.47 1.47
C ARG A 96 -2.15 -8.71 0.59
N VAL A 97 -1.82 -8.59 -0.70
CA VAL A 97 -1.89 -9.73 -1.61
C VAL A 97 -1.01 -10.81 -1.01
N GLN A 98 -1.64 -11.88 -0.52
CA GLN A 98 -0.96 -13.02 0.07
C GLN A 98 -0.39 -13.80 -1.12
N LEU A 99 0.78 -13.34 -1.61
CA LEU A 99 1.46 -13.89 -2.78
C LEU A 99 1.95 -15.32 -2.56
N THR A 100 1.91 -15.81 -1.33
CA THR A 100 2.10 -17.21 -1.02
C THR A 100 0.74 -17.82 -0.74
N LEU A 101 0.35 -18.82 -1.52
CA LEU A 101 -0.67 -19.80 -1.16
C LEU A 101 -0.28 -20.43 0.18
N SER A 102 -0.65 -19.79 1.28
CA SER A 102 -0.69 -20.48 2.57
C SER A 102 -1.82 -21.51 2.45
N PRO A 103 -1.64 -22.74 2.95
CA PRO A 103 -2.73 -23.70 2.98
C PRO A 103 -3.95 -23.05 3.65
N VAL A 104 -5.13 -23.21 3.06
CA VAL A 104 -6.38 -22.83 3.72
C VAL A 104 -6.56 -23.81 4.88
N ILE A 105 -6.19 -23.37 6.08
CA ILE A 105 -6.38 -24.14 7.31
C ILE A 105 -7.85 -23.98 7.68
N THR A 106 -8.61 -25.06 7.58
CA THR A 106 -10.03 -25.09 7.96
C THR A 106 -10.25 -25.49 9.42
N ASP A 107 -9.20 -25.95 10.09
CA ASP A 107 -9.29 -26.40 11.48
C ASP A 107 -9.16 -25.21 12.45
N GLU A 108 -10.25 -24.90 13.15
CA GLU A 108 -10.38 -23.76 14.06
C GLU A 108 -9.32 -23.74 15.20
N PRO A 109 -9.00 -24.85 15.90
CA PRO A 109 -7.91 -24.86 16.88
C PRO A 109 -6.54 -24.58 16.25
N GLU A 110 -6.29 -25.06 15.03
CA GLU A 110 -5.03 -24.84 14.30
C GLU A 110 -4.89 -23.37 13.85
N LEU A 111 -6.01 -22.72 13.51
CA LEU A 111 -6.09 -21.28 13.27
C LEU A 111 -5.90 -20.46 14.54
N ALA A 112 -6.51 -20.87 15.66
CA ALA A 112 -6.42 -20.18 16.95
C ALA A 112 -4.98 -20.16 17.48
N LEU A 113 -4.26 -21.28 17.40
CA LEU A 113 -2.84 -21.36 17.76
C LEU A 113 -1.96 -20.44 16.91
N ARG A 114 -2.26 -20.30 15.61
CA ARG A 114 -1.54 -19.39 14.70
C ARG A 114 -1.88 -17.91 14.89
N ARG A 115 -2.98 -17.59 15.58
CA ARG A 115 -3.40 -16.22 15.94
C ARG A 115 -2.85 -15.74 17.28
N MET A 116 -2.32 -16.63 18.11
CA MET A 116 -1.66 -16.26 19.37
C MET A 116 -0.33 -15.53 19.08
N GLU A 117 0.09 -14.67 20.02
CA GLU A 117 1.43 -14.06 19.98
C GLU A 117 2.49 -15.15 20.11
N MET A 118 3.00 -15.60 18.96
CA MET A 118 4.07 -16.59 18.89
C MET A 118 5.43 -15.89 18.85
N THR A 119 6.41 -16.52 19.46
CA THR A 119 7.80 -16.14 19.23
C THR A 119 8.17 -16.40 17.77
N GLU A 120 9.14 -15.65 17.25
CA GLU A 120 9.61 -15.82 15.86
C GLU A 120 10.01 -17.26 15.56
N ARG A 121 10.63 -17.94 16.53
CA ARG A 121 11.06 -19.34 16.43
C ARG A 121 9.90 -20.32 16.29
N GLU A 122 8.81 -20.12 17.02
CA GLU A 122 7.59 -20.94 16.92
C GLU A 122 6.91 -20.77 15.57
N SER A 123 6.87 -19.52 15.07
CA SER A 123 6.35 -19.22 13.73
C SER A 123 7.17 -19.91 12.63
N LEU A 124 8.51 -19.90 12.74
CA LEU A 124 9.40 -20.55 11.79
C LEU A 124 9.29 -22.08 11.84
N LYS A 125 9.08 -22.65 13.02
CA LYS A 125 8.82 -24.09 13.18
C LYS A 125 7.55 -24.50 12.45
N LEU A 126 6.44 -23.81 12.68
CA LEU A 126 5.17 -24.09 12.01
C LEU A 126 5.29 -23.97 10.49
N ARG A 127 5.96 -22.92 10.00
CA ARG A 127 6.21 -22.75 8.56
C ARG A 127 7.06 -23.89 7.98
N SER A 128 8.02 -24.40 8.76
CA SER A 128 8.85 -25.54 8.35
C SER A 128 8.01 -26.81 8.25
N ASP A 129 7.13 -27.05 9.22
CA ASP A 129 6.23 -28.21 9.26
C ASP A 129 5.19 -28.15 8.11
N ASP A 130 4.65 -26.97 7.83
CA ASP A 130 3.74 -26.72 6.71
C ASP A 130 4.44 -27.00 5.37
N ALA A 131 5.64 -26.45 5.16
CA ALA A 131 6.42 -26.66 3.93
C ALA A 131 6.83 -28.14 3.74
N TRP A 132 7.10 -28.85 4.83
CA TRP A 132 7.36 -30.29 4.79
C TRP A 132 6.11 -31.07 4.34
N SER A 133 4.95 -30.73 4.89
CA SER A 133 3.68 -31.36 4.56
C SER A 133 3.27 -31.11 3.10
N GLU A 134 3.44 -29.88 2.60
CA GLU A 134 3.24 -29.53 1.20
C GLU A 134 4.14 -30.37 0.26
N TYR A 135 5.42 -30.52 0.61
CA TYR A 135 6.36 -31.36 -0.14
C TYR A 135 5.93 -32.83 -0.16
N LEU A 136 5.53 -33.39 0.98
CA LEU A 136 5.05 -34.78 1.05
C LEU A 136 3.80 -34.99 0.18
N ALA A 137 2.85 -34.05 0.22
CA ALA A 137 1.64 -34.11 -0.60
C ALA A 137 1.97 -34.02 -2.10
N ALA A 138 2.83 -33.09 -2.52
CA ALA A 138 3.25 -32.95 -3.91
C ALA A 138 4.01 -34.19 -4.40
N LYS A 139 4.91 -34.74 -3.59
CA LYS A 139 5.65 -35.98 -3.88
C LYS A 139 4.69 -37.17 -4.04
N ALA A 140 3.72 -37.32 -3.14
CA ALA A 140 2.74 -38.39 -3.20
C ALA A 140 1.88 -38.29 -4.47
N ALA A 141 1.41 -37.09 -4.81
CA ALA A 141 0.65 -36.84 -6.04
C ALA A 141 1.47 -37.19 -7.30
N MET A 142 2.73 -36.79 -7.35
CA MET A 142 3.64 -37.12 -8.47
C MET A 142 3.86 -38.63 -8.60
N LEU A 143 4.05 -39.34 -7.48
CA LEU A 143 4.19 -40.80 -7.49
C LEU A 143 2.93 -41.51 -7.97
N THR A 144 1.75 -41.03 -7.58
CA THR A 144 0.47 -41.54 -8.08
C THR A 144 0.36 -41.33 -9.58
N LEU A 145 0.75 -40.15 -10.08
CA LEU A 145 0.76 -39.84 -11.50
C LEU A 145 1.71 -40.75 -12.29
N MET A 146 2.93 -40.96 -11.79
CA MET A 146 3.94 -41.85 -12.38
C MET A 146 3.49 -43.32 -12.47
N ARG A 147 2.60 -43.76 -11.59
CA ARG A 147 2.04 -45.12 -11.59
C ARG A 147 0.87 -45.30 -12.55
N SER A 148 0.33 -44.22 -13.11
CA SER A 148 -0.76 -44.30 -14.07
C SER A 148 -0.26 -44.68 -15.47
N THR A 149 -1.10 -45.38 -16.23
CA THR A 149 -0.73 -45.93 -17.54
C THR A 149 -0.75 -44.92 -18.68
N LYS A 150 -1.52 -43.84 -18.52
CA LYS A 150 -1.59 -42.71 -19.46
C LYS A 150 -1.70 -41.42 -18.67
N VAL A 151 -0.84 -40.45 -18.99
CA VAL A 151 -0.82 -39.13 -18.36
C VAL A 151 -0.84 -38.07 -19.45
N ASP A 152 -1.67 -37.04 -19.26
CA ASP A 152 -1.66 -35.85 -20.10
C ASP A 152 -0.35 -35.05 -19.89
N PRO A 153 0.36 -34.63 -20.95
CA PRO A 153 1.59 -33.84 -20.83
C PRO A 153 1.47 -32.56 -19.99
N THR A 154 0.31 -31.90 -20.03
CA THR A 154 0.05 -30.66 -19.28
C THR A 154 -0.09 -30.95 -17.79
N VAL A 155 -0.86 -31.97 -17.42
CA VAL A 155 -1.01 -32.44 -16.04
C VAL A 155 0.34 -32.89 -15.47
N TRP A 156 1.16 -33.58 -16.26
CA TRP A 156 2.53 -33.93 -15.87
C TRP A 156 3.40 -32.70 -15.58
N ALA A 157 3.35 -31.70 -16.46
CA ALA A 157 4.10 -30.45 -16.27
C ALA A 157 3.67 -29.73 -14.98
N ASP A 158 2.37 -29.64 -14.72
CA ASP A 158 1.83 -28.98 -13.53
C ASP A 158 2.24 -29.69 -12.23
N HIS A 159 2.15 -31.02 -12.19
CA HIS A 159 2.59 -31.79 -11.02
C HIS A 159 4.10 -31.71 -10.80
N LYS A 160 4.89 -31.66 -11.87
CA LYS A 160 6.34 -31.47 -11.82
C LYS A 160 6.70 -30.09 -11.27
N GLU A 161 6.06 -29.05 -11.77
CA GLU A 161 6.26 -27.67 -11.33
C GLU A 161 5.87 -27.50 -9.87
N ARG A 162 4.71 -28.04 -9.46
CA ARG A 162 4.27 -28.02 -8.07
C ARG A 162 5.25 -28.73 -7.12
N LEU A 163 5.85 -29.84 -7.55
CA LEU A 163 6.87 -30.54 -6.77
C LEU A 163 8.15 -29.71 -6.64
N TRP A 164 8.60 -29.06 -7.71
CA TRP A 164 9.76 -28.17 -7.67
C TRP A 164 9.56 -26.99 -6.72
N GLN A 165 8.42 -26.30 -6.83
CA GLN A 165 8.07 -25.20 -5.92
C GLN A 165 8.05 -25.64 -4.46
N ALA A 166 7.53 -26.84 -4.17
CA ALA A 166 7.51 -27.38 -2.81
C ALA A 166 8.92 -27.71 -2.28
N ILE A 167 9.83 -28.20 -3.14
CA ILE A 167 11.24 -28.44 -2.78
C ILE A 167 11.94 -27.13 -2.43
N ASP A 168 11.79 -26.10 -3.28
CA ASP A 168 12.43 -24.80 -3.07
C ASP A 168 11.90 -24.11 -1.81
N ARG A 169 10.58 -24.14 -1.59
CA ARG A 169 9.95 -23.60 -0.38
C ARG A 169 10.45 -24.29 0.88
N ARG A 170 10.48 -25.63 0.89
CA ARG A 170 11.03 -26.40 2.01
C ARG A 170 12.48 -26.02 2.29
N ALA A 171 13.33 -25.96 1.27
CA ALA A 171 14.74 -25.63 1.44
C ALA A 171 14.94 -24.20 1.98
N CYS A 172 14.14 -23.23 1.50
CA CYS A 172 14.18 -21.85 1.94
C CYS A 172 13.74 -21.71 3.42
N VAL A 173 12.62 -22.32 3.79
CA VAL A 173 12.09 -22.23 5.17
C VAL A 173 12.98 -22.97 6.16
N GLN A 174 13.50 -24.13 5.78
CA GLN A 174 14.43 -24.89 6.63
C GLN A 174 15.72 -24.10 6.92
N ARG A 175 16.26 -23.37 5.93
CA ARG A 175 17.41 -22.48 6.17
C ARG A 175 17.08 -21.32 7.10
N ALA A 176 15.88 -20.78 7.03
CA ALA A 176 15.44 -19.70 7.92
C ALA A 176 15.24 -20.19 9.36
N TYR A 177 14.73 -21.41 9.56
CA TYR A 177 14.53 -21.99 10.89
C TYR A 177 15.84 -22.38 11.61
N LEU A 178 16.87 -22.75 10.85
CA LEU A 178 18.17 -23.18 11.40
C LEU A 178 19.17 -22.04 11.64
N ARG A 179 18.83 -20.80 11.26
CA ARG A 179 19.60 -19.59 11.56
C ARG A 179 19.24 -19.05 12.93
#